data_AF-A0A836P6D4-F1
#
_entry.id   AF-A0A836P6D4-F1
#
_cell.length_a   1.000
_cell.length_b   1.000
_cell.length_c   1.000
_cell.angle_alpha   90.00
_cell.angle_beta   90.00
_cell.angle_gamma   90.00
#
_symmetry.space_group_name_H-M   'P 1'
#
loop_
_entity.id
_entity.type
_entity.pdbx_description
1 polymer ?
#
loop_
_entity_poly.entity_id
_entity_poly.type
_entity_poly.pdbx_seq_one_letter_code
_entity_poly.pdbx_strand_id
1 'polypeptide(L)'
;MGNTCLYGATGGELFAAGRAGERFAVRNSGALAVVEGAGDHCCEYMTDGVVLVLGKVGLNFGAGFTGGLAYVLDIERDFVDRYNHELIDIHRVSAEGFENHRQHLHTLISRHRELTGSIWAQQILDEFRDYIGKFWLVKPKAASIESLTESLRRAA
;
A
#
# COMPACT_ATOMS: atom_id res chain seq x y z
N MET A 1 4.57 0.11 -15.53
CA MET A 1 6.00 0.14 -15.15
C MET A 1 6.56 -1.28 -15.20
N GLY A 2 7.88 -1.43 -15.30
CA GLY A 2 8.54 -2.74 -15.31
C GLY A 2 8.72 -3.35 -13.91
N ASN A 3 9.71 -4.24 -13.79
CA ASN A 3 10.05 -4.95 -12.54
C ASN A 3 10.99 -4.12 -11.65
N THR A 4 11.09 -4.49 -10.38
CA THR A 4 12.14 -4.03 -9.45
C THR A 4 12.21 -2.50 -9.27
N CYS A 5 11.09 -1.82 -9.51
CA CYS A 5 11.01 -0.37 -9.30
C CYS A 5 11.10 -0.07 -7.80
N LEU A 6 11.77 1.04 -7.45
CA LEU A 6 12.07 1.46 -6.08
C LEU A 6 12.97 0.50 -5.29
N TYR A 7 13.84 -0.25 -5.99
CA TYR A 7 14.81 -1.12 -5.32
C TYR A 7 15.72 -0.34 -4.37
N GLY A 8 15.63 -0.63 -3.07
CA GLY A 8 16.47 0.02 -2.06
C GLY A 8 16.19 1.51 -1.86
N ALA A 9 15.03 2.00 -2.29
CA ALA A 9 14.71 3.42 -2.18
C ALA A 9 14.66 3.86 -0.71
N THR A 10 15.28 4.99 -0.38
CA THR A 10 15.39 5.51 0.99
C THR A 10 14.52 6.74 1.25
N GLY A 11 13.76 7.18 0.25
CA GLY A 11 12.94 8.38 0.30
C GLY A 11 12.47 8.79 -1.10
N GLY A 12 11.72 9.88 -1.15
CA GLY A 12 11.07 10.35 -2.37
C GLY A 12 9.75 9.65 -2.63
N GLU A 13 9.11 10.03 -3.74
CA GLU A 13 7.72 9.68 -3.99
C GLU A 13 7.52 9.27 -5.44
N LEU A 14 6.67 8.25 -5.64
CA LEU A 14 6.34 7.71 -6.95
C LEU A 14 4.84 7.54 -7.11
N PHE A 15 4.28 8.08 -8.19
CA PHE A 15 2.87 7.93 -8.54
C PHE A 15 2.78 7.46 -9.99
N ALA A 16 2.15 6.31 -10.24
CA ALA A 16 2.02 5.77 -11.59
C ALA A 16 0.61 5.24 -11.86
N ALA A 17 -0.11 5.89 -12.78
CA ALA A 17 -1.43 5.45 -13.24
C ALA A 17 -1.29 4.20 -14.12
N GLY A 18 -1.23 3.04 -13.45
CA GLY A 18 -1.12 1.74 -14.09
C GLY A 18 -0.42 0.73 -13.20
N ARG A 19 -0.13 -0.44 -13.77
CA ARG A 19 0.44 -1.57 -13.04
C ARG A 19 1.97 -1.56 -13.07
N ALA A 20 2.58 -1.95 -11.96
CA ALA A 20 3.98 -2.34 -11.88
C ALA A 20 4.13 -3.85 -12.11
N GLY A 21 5.32 -4.27 -12.53
CA GLY A 21 5.69 -5.68 -12.67
C GLY A 21 6.04 -6.32 -11.32
N GLU A 22 6.88 -7.35 -11.37
CA GLU A 22 7.32 -8.10 -10.19
C GLU A 22 8.29 -7.31 -9.32
N ARG A 23 8.36 -7.66 -8.03
CA ARG A 23 9.27 -7.07 -7.05
C ARG A 23 9.18 -5.56 -6.96
N PHE A 24 7.97 -5.03 -7.11
CA PHE A 24 7.73 -3.61 -6.88
C PHE A 24 8.03 -3.24 -5.42
N ALA A 25 8.75 -2.14 -5.20
CA ALA A 25 9.17 -1.67 -3.87
C ALA A 25 10.00 -2.70 -3.06
N VAL A 26 10.76 -3.55 -3.76
CA VAL A 26 11.68 -4.49 -3.10
C VAL A 26 12.75 -3.73 -2.30
N ARG A 27 12.92 -4.08 -1.03
CA ARG A 27 13.81 -3.37 -0.10
C ARG A 27 13.55 -1.87 0.00
N ASN A 28 12.30 -1.43 -0.19
CA ASN A 28 11.95 -0.05 0.11
C ASN A 28 12.22 0.25 1.60
N SER A 29 12.91 1.34 1.86
CA SER A 29 13.39 1.77 3.16
C SER A 29 13.08 3.26 3.42
N GLY A 30 12.06 3.81 2.76
CA GLY A 30 11.58 5.16 3.08
C GLY A 30 10.80 5.87 1.97
N ALA A 31 10.70 5.30 0.76
CA ALA A 31 9.94 5.92 -0.31
C ALA A 31 8.42 5.72 -0.13
N LEU A 32 7.66 6.69 -0.62
CA LEU A 32 6.22 6.60 -0.79
C LEU A 32 5.87 6.24 -2.23
N ALA A 33 4.96 5.31 -2.43
CA ALA A 33 4.58 4.88 -3.76
C ALA A 33 3.08 4.60 -3.90
N VAL A 34 2.48 5.04 -5.02
CA VAL A 34 1.11 4.70 -5.41
C VAL A 34 1.09 4.13 -6.82
N VAL A 35 0.52 2.93 -6.97
CA VAL A 35 0.35 2.21 -8.23
C VAL A 35 -1.04 1.57 -8.29
N GLU A 36 -1.50 1.16 -9.47
CA GLU A 36 -2.86 0.60 -9.68
C GLU A 36 -2.87 -0.93 -9.78
N GLY A 37 -1.75 -1.54 -9.46
CA GLY A 37 -1.56 -2.99 -9.39
C GLY A 37 -0.08 -3.34 -9.39
N ALA A 38 0.25 -4.54 -8.94
CA ALA A 38 1.63 -5.04 -8.92
C ALA A 38 1.68 -6.51 -9.32
N GLY A 39 2.86 -6.98 -9.72
CA GLY A 39 3.15 -8.40 -9.90
C GLY A 39 3.49 -9.10 -8.59
N ASP A 40 4.14 -10.25 -8.69
CA ASP A 40 4.56 -11.07 -7.54
C ASP A 40 5.65 -10.36 -6.72
N HIS A 41 5.79 -10.74 -5.45
CA HIS A 41 6.83 -10.25 -4.52
C HIS A 41 6.78 -8.72 -4.31
N CYS A 42 5.61 -8.09 -4.44
CA CYS A 42 5.45 -6.69 -4.10
C CYS A 42 5.78 -6.46 -2.60
N CYS A 43 6.53 -5.38 -2.31
CA CYS A 43 7.03 -5.03 -0.97
C CYS A 43 7.94 -6.09 -0.32
N GLU A 44 8.57 -6.95 -1.12
CA GLU A 44 9.52 -7.94 -0.61
C GLU A 44 10.71 -7.24 0.09
N TYR A 45 11.07 -7.69 1.30
CA TYR A 45 12.13 -7.11 2.14
C TYR A 45 11.97 -5.62 2.47
N MET A 46 10.75 -5.07 2.39
CA MET A 46 10.49 -3.67 2.76
C MET A 46 10.76 -3.45 4.25
N THR A 47 11.56 -2.42 4.57
CA THR A 47 11.97 -2.08 5.94
C THR A 47 11.46 -0.72 6.41
N ASP A 48 11.03 0.15 5.50
CA ASP A 48 10.33 1.40 5.82
C ASP A 48 9.63 1.98 4.57
N GLY A 49 8.84 3.03 4.75
CA GLY A 49 8.12 3.75 3.69
C GLY A 49 6.64 3.38 3.61
N VAL A 50 5.99 3.85 2.55
CA VAL A 50 4.54 3.70 2.32
C VAL A 50 4.28 3.21 0.91
N VAL A 51 3.53 2.11 0.76
CA VAL A 51 3.12 1.61 -0.57
C VAL A 51 1.61 1.45 -0.64
N LEU A 52 0.96 2.11 -1.59
CA LEU A 52 -0.47 1.97 -1.89
C LEU A 52 -0.66 1.32 -3.25
N VAL A 53 -1.35 0.19 -3.27
CA VAL A 53 -1.74 -0.52 -4.49
C VAL A 53 -3.25 -0.44 -4.67
N LEU A 54 -3.70 0.32 -5.66
CA LEU A 54 -5.11 0.52 -6.01
C LEU A 54 -5.66 -0.63 -6.88
N GLY A 55 -5.24 -1.87 -6.64
CA GLY A 55 -5.73 -2.99 -7.42
C GLY A 55 -5.01 -4.30 -7.10
N LYS A 56 -5.14 -5.24 -8.04
CA LYS A 56 -4.64 -6.61 -7.88
C LYS A 56 -3.13 -6.67 -7.76
N VAL A 57 -2.67 -7.50 -6.84
CA VAL A 57 -1.27 -7.86 -6.64
C VAL A 57 -1.02 -9.32 -7.00
N GLY A 58 0.24 -9.66 -7.25
CA GLY A 58 0.69 -11.04 -7.44
C GLY A 58 0.84 -11.81 -6.13
N LEU A 59 1.49 -12.97 -6.21
CA LEU A 59 1.75 -13.87 -5.09
C LEU A 59 2.91 -13.37 -4.21
N ASN A 60 2.95 -13.90 -2.98
CA ASN A 60 4.02 -13.69 -2.01
C ASN A 60 4.25 -12.21 -1.65
N PHE A 61 3.16 -11.43 -1.58
CA PHE A 61 3.22 -10.03 -1.17
C PHE A 61 3.83 -9.91 0.24
N GLY A 62 4.79 -9.00 0.41
CA GLY A 62 5.36 -8.65 1.71
C GLY A 62 6.25 -9.74 2.34
N ALA A 63 6.78 -10.68 1.55
CA ALA A 63 7.78 -11.61 2.07
C ALA A 63 9.00 -10.85 2.61
N GLY A 64 9.43 -11.12 3.84
CA GLY A 64 10.54 -10.39 4.46
C GLY A 64 10.22 -8.92 4.83
N PHE A 65 8.97 -8.48 4.73
CA PHE A 65 8.57 -7.10 5.07
C PHE A 65 8.59 -6.93 6.60
N THR A 66 9.57 -6.17 7.10
CA THR A 66 9.80 -5.96 8.53
C THR A 66 9.54 -4.53 9.02
N GLY A 67 9.33 -3.56 8.13
CA GLY A 67 9.07 -2.17 8.54
C GLY A 67 8.42 -1.32 7.45
N GLY A 68 7.73 -0.25 7.85
CA GLY A 68 6.87 0.56 6.99
C GLY A 68 5.41 0.09 7.01
N LEU A 69 4.61 0.59 6.06
CA LEU A 69 3.20 0.21 5.90
C LEU A 69 2.81 0.11 4.42
N ALA A 70 1.85 -0.75 4.13
CA ALA A 70 1.24 -0.81 2.81
C ALA A 70 -0.28 -0.87 2.87
N TYR A 71 -0.92 -0.45 1.78
CA TYR A 71 -2.35 -0.57 1.57
C TYR A 71 -2.62 -1.28 0.26
N VAL A 72 -3.58 -2.20 0.26
CA VAL A 72 -3.97 -2.95 -0.94
C VAL A 72 -5.48 -2.89 -1.10
N LEU A 73 -5.95 -2.41 -2.26
CA LEU A 73 -7.34 -2.48 -2.65
C LEU A 73 -7.67 -3.87 -3.19
N ASP A 74 -8.47 -4.62 -2.45
CA ASP A 74 -8.81 -6.02 -2.75
C ASP A 74 -10.29 -6.15 -3.13
N ILE A 75 -10.59 -5.94 -4.42
CA ILE A 75 -11.95 -6.04 -4.97
C ILE A 75 -12.40 -7.50 -5.10
N GLU A 76 -11.48 -8.40 -5.48
CA GLU A 76 -11.76 -9.82 -5.74
C GLU A 76 -11.79 -10.67 -4.47
N ARG A 77 -11.40 -10.10 -3.31
CA ARG A 77 -11.34 -10.76 -2.00
C ARG A 77 -10.36 -11.94 -1.97
N ASP A 78 -9.31 -11.89 -2.77
CA ASP A 78 -8.32 -12.95 -2.92
C ASP A 78 -6.94 -12.56 -2.33
N PHE A 79 -6.79 -11.35 -1.78
CA PHE A 79 -5.52 -10.91 -1.21
C PHE A 79 -5.06 -11.77 -0.02
N VAL A 80 -6.01 -12.33 0.74
CA VAL A 80 -5.71 -13.20 1.90
C VAL A 80 -4.87 -14.41 1.50
N ASP A 81 -5.03 -14.92 0.27
CA ASP A 81 -4.29 -16.07 -0.25
C ASP A 81 -2.99 -15.67 -0.98
N ARG A 82 -2.72 -14.36 -1.09
CA ARG A 82 -1.61 -13.81 -1.90
C ARG A 82 -0.48 -13.23 -1.08
N TYR A 83 -0.71 -12.90 0.19
CA TYR A 83 0.32 -12.32 1.04
C TYR A 83 1.12 -13.40 1.79
N ASN A 84 2.35 -13.07 2.13
CA ASN A 84 3.20 -13.95 2.91
C ASN A 84 2.87 -13.81 4.41
N HIS A 85 2.34 -14.86 5.02
CA HIS A 85 1.88 -14.84 6.42
C HIS A 85 3.00 -14.90 7.47
N GLU A 86 4.28 -14.97 7.07
CA GLU A 86 5.38 -15.18 8.02
C GLU A 86 5.55 -13.97 8.95
N LEU A 87 5.72 -12.77 8.37
CA LEU A 87 6.16 -11.58 9.10
C LEU A 87 5.17 -10.41 9.08
N ILE A 88 4.10 -10.48 8.30
CA ILE A 88 3.10 -9.41 8.20
C ILE A 88 1.71 -9.86 8.66
N ASP A 89 0.94 -8.89 9.18
CA ASP A 89 -0.48 -8.99 9.46
C ASP A 89 -1.27 -8.05 8.55
N ILE A 90 -2.54 -8.38 8.35
CA ILE A 90 -3.47 -7.54 7.57
C ILE A 90 -4.70 -7.18 8.40
N HIS A 91 -5.16 -5.94 8.24
CA HIS A 91 -6.33 -5.40 8.94
C HIS A 91 -7.26 -4.69 7.96
N ARG A 92 -8.57 -4.84 8.12
CA ARG A 92 -9.54 -4.06 7.35
C ARG A 92 -9.53 -2.61 7.83
N VAL A 93 -9.34 -1.67 6.92
CA VAL A 93 -9.24 -0.24 7.25
C VAL A 93 -10.60 0.37 7.67
N SER A 94 -11.70 -0.32 7.37
CA SER A 94 -13.04 0.06 7.85
C SER A 94 -13.31 -0.29 9.31
N ALA A 95 -12.41 -0.99 10.01
CA ALA A 95 -12.58 -1.30 11.42
C ALA A 95 -12.52 -0.04 12.31
N GLU A 96 -13.11 -0.12 13.50
CA GLU A 96 -13.05 0.94 14.49
C GLU A 96 -11.59 1.22 14.89
N GLY A 97 -11.24 2.49 15.13
CA GLY A 97 -9.87 2.91 15.47
C GLY A 97 -8.97 3.24 14.27
N PHE A 98 -9.39 2.98 13.03
CA PHE A 98 -8.57 3.21 11.82
C PHE A 98 -8.84 4.55 11.11
N GLU A 99 -9.43 5.54 11.77
CA GLU A 99 -9.77 6.85 11.16
C GLU A 99 -8.56 7.54 10.50
N ASN A 100 -7.41 7.56 11.18
CA ASN A 100 -6.20 8.17 10.63
C ASN A 100 -5.71 7.47 9.35
N HIS A 101 -5.90 6.14 9.25
CA HIS A 101 -5.53 5.37 8.07
C HIS A 101 -6.51 5.64 6.91
N ARG A 102 -7.81 5.80 7.21
CA ARG A 102 -8.83 6.22 6.23
C ARG A 102 -8.51 7.60 5.65
N GLN A 103 -8.17 8.55 6.50
CA GLN A 103 -7.77 9.88 6.08
C GLN A 103 -6.48 9.84 5.25
N HIS A 104 -5.47 9.09 5.70
CA HIS A 104 -4.22 8.96 4.96
C HIS A 104 -4.41 8.33 3.58
N LEU A 105 -5.20 7.25 3.48
CA LEU A 105 -5.60 6.65 2.21
C LEU A 105 -6.26 7.68 1.28
N HIS A 106 -7.24 8.42 1.77
CA HIS A 106 -7.93 9.44 0.97
C HIS A 106 -6.95 10.51 0.45
N THR A 107 -6.00 10.96 1.28
CA THR A 107 -4.94 11.90 0.86
C THR A 107 -4.06 11.31 -0.23
N LEU A 108 -3.59 10.06 -0.09
CA LEU A 108 -2.74 9.42 -1.09
C LEU A 108 -3.46 9.22 -2.43
N ILE A 109 -4.72 8.80 -2.40
CA ILE A 109 -5.53 8.59 -3.62
C ILE A 109 -5.80 9.94 -4.30
N SER A 110 -6.15 10.98 -3.53
CA SER A 110 -6.34 12.35 -4.03
C SER A 110 -5.09 12.86 -4.73
N ARG A 111 -3.93 12.66 -4.10
CA ARG A 111 -2.65 13.09 -4.64
C ARG A 111 -2.24 12.30 -5.88
N HIS A 112 -2.49 10.99 -5.89
CA HIS A 112 -2.28 10.16 -7.06
C HIS A 112 -3.15 10.63 -8.24
N ARG A 113 -4.43 10.92 -8.01
CA ARG A 113 -5.34 11.50 -9.01
C ARG A 113 -4.83 12.84 -9.52
N GLU A 114 -4.36 13.72 -8.65
CA GLU A 114 -3.84 15.04 -9.02
C GLU A 114 -2.59 14.94 -9.90
N LEU A 115 -1.62 14.11 -9.50
CA LEU A 115 -0.33 14.01 -10.18
C LEU A 115 -0.37 13.18 -11.48
N THR A 116 -1.31 12.24 -11.59
CA THR A 116 -1.35 11.29 -12.71
C THR A 116 -2.55 11.45 -13.63
N GLY A 117 -3.60 12.17 -13.19
CA GLY A 117 -4.87 12.23 -13.91
C GLY A 117 -5.64 10.91 -13.92
N SER A 118 -5.32 9.98 -13.01
CA SER A 118 -5.94 8.65 -12.97
C SER A 118 -7.47 8.71 -12.82
N ILE A 119 -8.16 8.21 -13.86
CA ILE A 119 -9.62 8.02 -13.85
C ILE A 119 -10.02 7.00 -12.78
N TRP A 120 -9.20 5.97 -12.57
CA TRP A 120 -9.47 4.94 -11.59
C TRP A 120 -9.42 5.48 -10.16
N ALA A 121 -8.44 6.31 -9.85
CA ALA A 121 -8.37 6.98 -8.56
C ALA A 121 -9.50 7.98 -8.35
N GLN A 122 -9.92 8.69 -9.40
CA GLN A 122 -11.11 9.55 -9.35
C GLN A 122 -12.36 8.73 -8.98
N GLN A 123 -12.58 7.58 -9.63
CA GLN A 123 -13.71 6.71 -9.33
C GLN A 123 -13.68 6.22 -7.86
N ILE A 124 -12.51 5.80 -7.37
CA ILE A 124 -12.38 5.38 -5.96
C ILE A 124 -12.72 6.53 -5.01
N LEU A 125 -12.34 7.77 -5.32
CA LEU A 125 -12.66 8.94 -4.48
C LEU A 125 -14.16 9.26 -4.50
N ASP A 126 -14.78 9.22 -5.67
CA ASP A 126 -16.22 9.51 -5.83
C ASP A 126 -17.08 8.48 -5.05
N GLU A 127 -16.66 7.22 -5.03
CA GLU A 127 -17.33 6.10 -4.37
C GLU A 127 -16.59 5.62 -3.10
N PHE A 128 -15.83 6.50 -2.44
CA PHE A 128 -14.86 6.09 -1.41
C PHE A 128 -15.46 5.27 -0.26
N ARG A 129 -16.72 5.57 0.12
CA ARG A 129 -17.45 4.81 1.16
C ARG A 129 -17.66 3.34 0.78
N ASP A 130 -17.81 3.03 -0.50
CA ASP A 130 -18.04 1.67 -0.98
C ASP A 130 -16.72 0.90 -1.16
N TYR A 131 -15.63 1.62 -1.39
CA TYR A 131 -14.29 1.03 -1.53
C TYR A 131 -13.56 0.88 -0.20
N ILE A 132 -13.83 1.69 0.82
CA ILE A 132 -13.00 1.70 2.03
C ILE A 132 -12.97 0.35 2.77
N GLY A 133 -14.08 -0.39 2.76
CA GLY A 133 -14.15 -1.75 3.33
C GLY A 133 -13.36 -2.81 2.57
N LYS A 134 -12.90 -2.50 1.35
CA LYS A 134 -12.12 -3.39 0.49
C LYS A 134 -10.61 -3.16 0.62
N PHE A 135 -10.19 -2.12 1.33
CA PHE A 135 -8.77 -1.89 1.62
C PHE A 135 -8.28 -2.75 2.78
N TRP A 136 -7.12 -3.35 2.56
CA TRP A 136 -6.29 -3.93 3.60
C TRP A 136 -5.18 -2.95 3.98
N LEU A 137 -4.98 -2.74 5.28
CA LEU A 137 -3.71 -2.28 5.82
C LEU A 137 -2.81 -3.51 6.00
N VAL A 138 -1.59 -3.43 5.51
CA VAL A 138 -0.54 -4.43 5.73
C VAL A 138 0.53 -3.81 6.62
N LYS A 139 0.88 -4.52 7.68
CA LYS A 139 1.94 -4.12 8.61
C LYS A 139 2.83 -5.30 8.99
N PRO A 140 4.08 -5.06 9.43
CA PRO A 140 4.85 -6.06 10.14
C PRO A 140 4.16 -6.50 11.44
N LYS A 141 4.29 -7.77 11.79
CA LYS A 141 3.80 -8.33 13.06
C LYS A 141 4.44 -7.67 14.27
N ALA A 142 5.72 -7.33 14.18
CA ALA A 142 6.47 -6.67 15.24
C ALA A 142 6.05 -5.21 15.49
N ALA A 143 5.33 -4.59 14.55
CA ALA A 143 4.83 -3.22 14.69
C ALA A 143 3.42 -3.20 15.28
N SER A 144 3.14 -2.26 16.18
CA SER A 144 1.78 -2.00 16.67
C SER A 144 1.05 -1.03 15.74
N ILE A 145 -0.29 -1.04 15.76
CA ILE A 145 -1.09 -0.12 14.93
C ILE A 145 -0.93 1.32 15.44
N GLU A 146 -0.74 1.49 16.75
CA GLU A 146 -0.53 2.78 17.39
C GLU A 146 0.78 3.42 16.92
N SER A 147 1.87 2.65 16.86
CA SER A 147 3.18 3.18 16.43
C SER A 147 3.17 3.60 14.96
N LEU A 148 2.43 2.87 14.11
CA LEU A 148 2.21 3.25 12.71
C LEU A 148 1.38 4.53 12.60
N THR A 149 0.35 4.66 13.43
CA THR A 149 -0.49 5.87 13.49
C THR A 149 0.31 7.11 13.88
N GLU A 150 1.21 7.00 14.86
CA GLU A 150 2.13 8.08 15.22
C GLU A 150 3.09 8.43 14.10
N SER A 151 3.59 7.43 13.38
CA SER A 151 4.48 7.64 12.22
C SER A 151 3.75 8.40 11.11
N LEU A 152 2.50 8.05 10.82
CA LEU A 152 1.65 8.78 9.87
C LEU A 152 1.43 10.25 10.27
N ARG A 153 1.23 10.52 11.56
CA ARG A 153 1.05 11.90 12.07
C ARG A 153 2.31 12.75 11.99
N ARG A 154 3.50 12.15 12.06
CA ARG A 154 4.77 12.88 11.95
C ARG A 154 5.15 13.20 10.50
N ALA A 155 4.62 12.44 9.54
CA ALA A 155 4.88 12.60 8.12
C ALA A 155 3.88 13.52 7.40
N ALA A 156 2.81 13.95 8.07
CA ALA A 156 1.79 14.89 7.57
C ALA A 156 2.04 16.30 8.11
#